data_AF-A0A920PR21-F1
#
_entry.id   AF-A0A920PR21-F1
#
_cell.length_a   1.000
_cell.length_b   1.000
_cell.length_c   1.000
_cell.angle_alpha   90.00
_cell.angle_beta   90.00
_cell.angle_gamma   90.00
#
_symmetry.space_group_name_H-M   'P 1'
#
loop_
_entity.id
_entity.type
_entity.pdbx_description
1 polymer ?
#
loop_
_entity_poly.entity_id
_entity_poly.type
_entity_poly.pdbx_seq_one_letter_code
_entity_poly.pdbx_strand_id
1 'polypeptide(L)'
;MKASLFAGMGYSERHKFPFTWPVPPAYADPDISVRSYKEGMDECELAEAVGFDWLSFSEHHYSGGITTGTPAVIAAAGAERCKKNKIAVLGHLLPLNNPVRVAEELALFG
;
A
#
# COMPACT_ATOMS: atom_id res chain seq x y z
N MET A 1 -4.34 21.37 11.54
CA MET A 1 -4.83 20.60 10.37
C MET A 1 -4.34 19.17 10.52
N LYS A 2 -5.08 18.18 10.01
CA LYS A 2 -4.63 16.79 10.04
C LYS A 2 -4.14 16.34 8.66
N ALA A 3 -3.11 15.51 8.59
CA ALA A 3 -2.46 15.08 7.35
C ALA A 3 -2.37 13.55 7.26
N SER A 4 -2.53 13.01 6.05
CA SER A 4 -2.38 11.58 5.76
C SER A 4 -1.32 11.37 4.68
N LEU A 5 -0.43 10.39 4.88
CA LEU A 5 0.41 9.87 3.81
C LEU A 5 -0.38 8.81 3.05
N PHE A 6 -0.53 8.99 1.74
CA PHE A 6 -1.02 7.93 0.88
C PHE A 6 0.14 7.01 0.46
N ALA A 7 0.25 5.87 1.13
CA ALA A 7 1.37 4.95 1.06
C ALA A 7 1.16 3.90 -0.05
N GLY A 8 1.54 4.26 -1.28
CA GLY A 8 1.30 3.44 -2.46
C GLY A 8 2.27 2.28 -2.70
N MET A 9 3.39 2.21 -1.94
CA MET A 9 4.48 1.25 -2.17
C MET A 9 4.98 1.27 -3.63
N GLY A 10 4.97 2.45 -4.26
CA GLY A 10 5.18 2.57 -5.70
C GLY A 10 6.48 1.93 -6.15
N TYR A 11 6.43 1.18 -7.25
CA TYR A 11 7.58 0.48 -7.80
C TYR A 11 8.72 1.47 -8.09
N SER A 12 9.93 1.23 -7.56
CA SER A 12 11.03 2.21 -7.59
C SER A 12 11.41 2.60 -9.03
N GLU A 13 11.34 1.66 -9.97
CA GLU A 13 11.71 1.86 -11.37
C GLU A 13 10.51 2.07 -12.30
N ARG A 14 9.36 2.49 -11.76
CA ARG A 14 8.13 2.71 -12.54
C ARG A 14 8.28 3.74 -13.67
N HIS A 15 9.32 4.58 -13.64
CA HIS A 15 9.65 5.48 -14.75
C HIS A 15 10.03 4.74 -16.04
N LYS A 16 10.36 3.45 -15.97
CA LYS A 16 10.60 2.57 -17.12
C LYS A 16 9.31 1.93 -17.66
N PHE A 17 8.19 2.08 -16.95
CA PHE A 17 6.94 1.44 -17.35
C PHE A 17 6.29 2.19 -18.50
N PRO A 18 5.59 1.49 -19.40
CA PRO A 18 4.80 2.14 -20.43
C PRO A 18 3.62 2.90 -19.82
N PHE A 19 3.20 4.00 -20.44
CA PHE A 19 1.99 4.73 -20.06
C PHE A 19 0.72 4.00 -20.55
N THR A 20 0.49 2.82 -20.00
CA THR A 20 -0.63 1.93 -20.34
C THR A 20 -1.08 1.19 -19.08
N TRP A 21 -2.31 0.70 -19.10
CA TRP A 21 -2.86 -0.18 -18.09
C TRP A 21 -3.61 -1.33 -18.78
N PRO A 22 -3.38 -2.60 -18.38
CA PRO A 22 -2.47 -3.05 -17.33
C PRO A 22 -0.98 -2.92 -17.73
N VAL A 23 -0.10 -2.71 -16.74
CA VAL A 23 1.36 -2.79 -16.96
C VAL A 23 1.73 -4.25 -17.25
N PRO A 24 2.45 -4.55 -18.36
CA PRO A 24 2.83 -5.93 -18.67
C PRO A 24 3.77 -6.51 -17.61
N PRO A 25 3.62 -7.80 -17.24
CA PRO A 25 4.42 -8.43 -16.19
C PRO A 25 5.92 -8.49 -16.53
N ALA A 26 6.29 -8.39 -17.80
CA ALA A 26 7.70 -8.31 -18.23
C ALA A 26 8.47 -7.11 -17.67
N TYR A 27 7.77 -6.10 -17.14
CA TYR A 27 8.37 -4.95 -16.47
C TYR A 27 8.55 -5.15 -14.95
N ALA A 28 7.99 -6.23 -14.39
CA ALA A 28 8.08 -6.52 -12.97
C ALA A 28 9.28 -7.42 -12.68
N ASP A 29 10.24 -6.89 -11.93
CA ASP A 29 11.38 -7.61 -11.39
C ASP A 29 11.13 -7.90 -9.90
N PRO A 30 11.30 -9.15 -9.42
CA PRO A 30 11.05 -9.50 -8.04
C PRO A 30 11.93 -8.75 -7.03
N ASP A 31 13.22 -8.56 -7.32
CA ASP A 31 14.16 -7.92 -6.40
C ASP A 31 13.84 -6.43 -6.26
N ILE A 32 13.49 -5.78 -7.38
CA ILE A 32 13.01 -4.39 -7.36
C ILE A 32 11.67 -4.29 -6.62
N SER A 33 10.77 -5.26 -6.76
CA SER A 33 9.48 -5.27 -6.04
C SER A 33 9.70 -5.30 -4.53
N VAL A 34 10.54 -6.23 -4.05
CA VAL A 34 10.89 -6.34 -2.62
C VAL A 34 11.52 -5.04 -2.11
N ARG A 35 12.46 -4.46 -2.86
CA ARG A 35 13.05 -3.16 -2.54
C ARG A 35 11.99 -2.06 -2.44
N SER A 36 11.05 -2.00 -3.38
CA SER A 36 9.99 -0.97 -3.42
C SER A 36 9.10 -1.02 -2.18
N TYR A 37 8.74 -2.22 -1.71
CA TYR A 37 7.99 -2.37 -0.46
C TYR A 37 8.79 -1.92 0.77
N LYS A 38 10.10 -2.20 0.80
CA LYS A 38 10.96 -1.73 1.89
C LYS A 38 11.03 -0.20 1.89
N GLU A 39 11.29 0.41 0.74
CA GLU A 39 11.34 1.88 0.59
C GLU A 39 10.02 2.52 1.02
N GLY A 40 8.87 1.98 0.57
CA GLY A 40 7.56 2.50 0.98
C GLY A 40 7.28 2.33 2.49
N MET A 41 7.79 1.28 3.13
CA MET A 41 7.69 1.13 4.59
C MET A 41 8.59 2.12 5.34
N ASP A 42 9.79 2.38 4.82
CA ASP A 42 10.69 3.40 5.37
C ASP A 42 10.03 4.81 5.24
N GLU A 43 9.27 5.07 4.16
CA GLU A 43 8.45 6.28 4.01
C GLU A 43 7.32 6.37 5.05
N CYS A 44 6.66 5.26 5.38
CA CYS A 44 5.64 5.20 6.43
C CYS A 44 6.22 5.55 7.81
N GLU A 45 7.36 4.96 8.17
CA GLU A 45 8.05 5.23 9.44
C GLU A 45 8.51 6.70 9.51
N LEU A 46 8.99 7.24 8.39
CA LEU A 46 9.34 8.66 8.29
C LEU A 46 8.12 9.56 8.48
N ALA A 47 6.99 9.23 7.85
CA ALA A 47 5.75 9.99 8.01
C ALA A 47 5.27 10.03 9.46
N GLU A 48 5.40 8.91 10.20
CA GLU A 48 5.15 8.87 11.64
C GLU A 48 6.12 9.79 12.41
N ALA A 49 7.41 9.72 12.09
CA ALA A 49 8.44 10.52 12.75
C ALA A 49 8.24 12.03 12.54
N VAL A 50 7.75 12.45 11.38
CA VAL A 50 7.49 13.87 11.07
C VAL A 50 6.08 14.34 11.40
N GLY A 51 5.24 13.47 11.99
CA GLY A 51 3.98 13.87 12.62
C GLY A 51 2.75 13.84 11.71
N PHE A 52 2.71 12.98 10.69
CA PHE A 52 1.45 12.68 10.00
C PHE A 52 0.46 12.01 10.96
N ASP A 53 -0.84 12.23 10.77
CA ASP A 53 -1.88 11.63 11.60
C ASP A 53 -2.27 10.22 11.14
N TRP A 54 -2.18 9.98 9.82
CA TRP A 54 -2.63 8.73 9.19
C TRP A 54 -1.65 8.19 8.16
N LEU A 55 -1.66 6.87 8.03
CA LEU A 55 -1.14 6.15 6.88
C LEU A 55 -2.32 5.56 6.12
N SER A 56 -2.43 5.87 4.83
CA SER A 56 -3.52 5.44 3.97
C SER A 56 -3.05 4.45 2.90
N PHE A 57 -3.71 3.30 2.80
CA PHE A 57 -3.41 2.26 1.82
C PHE A 57 -4.67 1.94 0.99
N SER A 58 -4.55 1.74 -0.32
CA SER A 58 -5.69 1.41 -1.19
C SER A 58 -5.42 0.16 -2.01
N GLU A 59 -6.47 -0.45 -2.56
CA GLU A 59 -6.32 -1.58 -3.46
C GLU A 59 -6.06 -1.11 -4.91
N HIS A 60 -4.94 -1.52 -5.50
CA HIS A 60 -4.63 -1.30 -6.91
C HIS A 60 -3.98 -2.53 -7.56
N HIS A 61 -4.39 -2.82 -8.78
CA HIS A 61 -3.88 -3.95 -9.57
C HIS A 61 -3.24 -3.46 -10.86
N TYR A 62 -2.13 -4.08 -11.25
CA TYR A 62 -1.41 -3.84 -12.50
C TYR A 62 -0.92 -2.39 -12.71
N SER A 63 -0.63 -1.66 -11.64
CA SER A 63 -0.07 -0.31 -11.65
C SER A 63 1.30 -0.29 -10.99
N GLY A 64 2.27 0.40 -11.60
CA GLY A 64 3.56 0.67 -10.96
C GLY A 64 3.53 1.81 -9.94
N GLY A 65 2.50 2.65 -9.98
CA GLY A 65 2.38 3.79 -9.06
C GLY A 65 1.87 3.38 -7.68
N ILE A 66 1.02 2.35 -7.64
CA ILE A 66 0.41 1.83 -6.42
C ILE A 66 0.41 0.30 -6.56
N THR A 67 1.29 -0.39 -5.84
CA THR A 67 1.48 -1.84 -5.97
C THR A 67 0.77 -2.63 -4.86
N THR A 68 -0.14 -1.99 -4.14
CA THR A 68 -0.86 -2.58 -3.00
C THR A 68 -2.11 -3.33 -3.47
N GLY A 69 -1.93 -4.52 -4.06
CA GLY A 69 -3.04 -5.36 -4.55
C GLY A 69 -3.93 -5.96 -3.46
N THR A 70 -3.45 -6.00 -2.22
CA THR A 70 -4.23 -6.42 -1.04
C THR A 70 -3.95 -5.42 0.08
N PRO A 71 -4.80 -4.39 0.25
CA PRO A 71 -4.51 -3.27 1.15
C PRO A 71 -4.48 -3.69 2.63
N ALA A 72 -5.22 -4.72 3.04
CA ALA A 72 -5.13 -5.23 4.42
C ALA A 72 -3.74 -5.77 4.76
N VAL A 73 -3.09 -6.51 3.85
CA VAL A 73 -1.75 -7.08 4.10
C VAL A 73 -0.72 -5.98 4.33
N ILE A 74 -0.72 -4.95 3.47
CA ILE A 74 0.23 -3.85 3.61
C ILE A 74 -0.10 -2.96 4.82
N ALA A 75 -1.38 -2.77 5.14
CA ALA A 75 -1.82 -2.05 6.31
C ALA A 75 -1.39 -2.74 7.61
N ALA A 76 -1.43 -4.08 7.66
CA ALA A 76 -0.93 -4.87 8.79
C ALA A 76 0.58 -4.69 8.99
N ALA A 77 1.37 -4.71 7.90
CA ALA A 77 2.79 -4.42 7.97
C ALA A 77 3.08 -2.98 8.45
N GLY A 78 2.29 -2.00 7.97
CA GLY A 78 2.36 -0.62 8.43
C GLY A 78 2.04 -0.47 9.93
N ALA A 79 0.99 -1.12 10.42
CA ALA A 79 0.60 -1.13 11.83
C ALA A 79 1.64 -1.82 12.75
N GLU A 80 2.37 -2.80 12.19
CA GLU A 80 3.46 -3.46 12.90
C GLU A 80 4.65 -2.52 13.11
N ARG A 81 4.94 -1.64 12.15
CA ARG A 81 6.09 -0.72 12.22
C ARG A 81 5.76 0.65 12.84
N CYS A 82 4.59 1.19 12.54
CA CYS A 82 4.15 2.54 12.94
C CYS A 82 3.10 2.43 14.04
N LYS A 83 3.42 2.89 15.26
CA LYS A 83 2.61 2.65 16.48
C LYS A 83 1.74 3.83 16.90
N LYS A 84 1.97 5.00 16.32
CA LYS A 84 1.29 6.26 16.65
C LYS A 84 0.31 6.66 15.56
N ASN A 85 0.63 6.42 14.30
CA ASN A 85 -0.24 6.71 13.18
C ASN A 85 -1.50 5.86 13.23
N LYS A 86 -2.62 6.48 12.86
CA LYS A 86 -3.85 5.74 12.57
C LYS A 86 -3.75 5.13 11.18
N ILE A 87 -4.21 3.89 11.04
CA ILE A 87 -4.26 3.22 9.75
C ILE A 87 -5.59 3.48 9.07
N ALA A 88 -5.55 3.88 7.81
CA ALA A 88 -6.72 4.10 6.97
C ALA A 88 -6.66 3.18 5.76
N VAL A 89 -7.48 2.12 5.76
CA VAL A 89 -7.67 1.28 4.57
C VAL A 89 -8.69 1.96 3.67
N LEU A 90 -8.24 2.50 2.54
CA LEU A 90 -9.06 3.17 1.54
C LEU A 90 -9.78 2.16 0.63
N GLY A 91 -10.43 1.19 1.27
CA GLY A 91 -11.33 0.21 0.67
C GLY A 91 -10.65 -0.94 -0.07
N HIS A 92 -11.28 -2.11 0.06
CA HIS A 92 -11.12 -3.19 -0.90
C HIS A 92 -12.05 -2.94 -2.10
N LEU A 93 -11.65 -3.38 -3.28
CA LEU A 93 -12.51 -3.48 -4.45
C LEU A 93 -13.46 -4.66 -4.23
N LEU A 94 -14.57 -4.42 -3.51
CA LEU A 94 -15.51 -5.47 -3.10
C LEU A 94 -15.97 -6.41 -4.24
N PRO A 95 -16.23 -5.94 -5.48
CA PRO A 95 -16.58 -6.86 -6.57
C PRO A 95 -15.49 -7.87 -6.95
N LEU A 96 -14.24 -7.64 -6.56
CA LEU A 96 -13.09 -8.52 -6.82
C LEU A 96 -12.79 -9.47 -5.65
N ASN A 97 -13.42 -9.25 -4.49
CA ASN A 97 -13.07 -9.91 -3.24
C ASN A 97 -14.27 -10.63 -2.60
N ASN A 98 -14.00 -11.67 -1.80
CA ASN A 98 -15.05 -12.29 -1.01
C ASN A 98 -15.41 -11.37 0.18
N PRO A 99 -16.67 -10.93 0.33
CA PRO A 99 -17.04 -9.97 1.36
C PRO A 99 -16.85 -10.49 2.80
N VAL A 100 -16.93 -11.80 3.02
CA VAL A 100 -16.65 -12.41 4.34
C VAL A 100 -15.17 -12.28 4.67
N ARG A 101 -14.29 -12.57 3.71
CA ARG A 101 -12.83 -12.40 3.89
C ARG A 101 -12.47 -10.94 4.17
N VAL A 102 -13.05 -10.01 3.42
CA VAL A 102 -12.81 -8.57 3.65
C VAL A 102 -13.25 -8.15 5.05
N ALA A 103 -14.39 -8.63 5.53
CA ALA A 103 -14.86 -8.35 6.88
C ALA A 103 -13.92 -8.93 7.95
N GLU A 104 -13.45 -10.17 7.77
CA GLU A 104 -12.48 -10.81 8.67
C GLU A 104 -11.15 -10.06 8.70
N GLU A 105 -10.60 -9.69 7.54
CA GLU A 105 -9.34 -8.94 7.43
C GLU A 105 -9.43 -7.56 8.08
N LEU A 106 -10.52 -6.82 7.87
CA LEU A 106 -10.71 -5.51 8.48
C LEU A 106 -10.92 -5.59 9.99
N ALA A 107 -11.54 -6.67 10.50
CA ALA A 107 -11.74 -6.88 11.92
C ALA A 107 -10.43 -7.09 12.70
N LEU A 108 -9.33 -7.47 12.02
CA LEU A 108 -8.01 -7.61 12.65
C LEU A 108 -7.40 -6.27 13.10
N PHE A 109 -7.90 -5.14 12.59
CA PHE A 109 -7.44 -3.79 12.95
C PHE A 109 -8.26 -3.11 14.06
N GLY A 110 -9.31 -3.78 14.56
CA GLY A 110 -10.25 -3.26 15.57
C GLY A 110 -9.81 -3.46 17.01
#